data_AF-A0A3A4RBV7-F1
#
_entry.id   AF-A0A3A4RBV7-F1
#
_cell.length_a   1.000
_cell.length_b   1.000
_cell.length_c   1.000
_cell.angle_alpha   90.00
_cell.angle_beta   90.00
_cell.angle_gamma   90.00
#
_symmetry.space_group_name_H-M   'P 1'
#
loop_
_entity.id
_entity.type
_entity.pdbx_description
1 polymer ?
#
loop_
_entity_poly.entity_id
_entity_poly.type
_entity_poly.pdbx_seq_one_letter_code
_entity_poly.pdbx_strand_id
1 'polypeptide(L)'
;MGGTHTKIRKHSKVEDELPPEIRREVNRLLIEGETYEDISDYLKGKGHDISRSSIGRYGKDFLNEYRRLLVIEDKSKILVSEAGGDGMILEEAVAKKMAAKLMELLLDEGIDISKTPRIISDFAKLQSSTVTRERLKGDFQKKAEKTADDIVRSVKKDGLSEEKAEQIRKKILGIV
;
A
#
# COMPACT_ATOMS: atom_id res chain seq x y z
N MET A 1 21.40 35.87 -11.11
CA MET A 1 20.03 35.83 -11.70
C MET A 1 19.61 34.37 -11.79
N GLY A 2 18.91 33.86 -10.77
CA GLY A 2 18.45 32.46 -10.72
C GLY A 2 17.00 32.39 -11.14
N GLY A 3 16.71 31.77 -12.29
CA GLY A 3 15.37 31.61 -12.82
C GLY A 3 14.52 30.76 -11.89
N THR A 4 13.39 31.31 -11.44
CA THR A 4 12.32 30.56 -10.80
C THR A 4 11.71 29.62 -11.85
N HIS A 5 11.97 28.32 -11.72
CA HIS A 5 11.18 27.32 -12.43
C HIS A 5 9.76 27.34 -11.87
N THR A 6 8.91 28.19 -12.45
CA THR A 6 7.46 28.15 -12.23
C THR A 6 6.98 26.79 -12.73
N LYS A 7 6.67 25.90 -11.79
CA LYS A 7 6.07 24.60 -12.05
C LYS A 7 4.77 24.84 -12.83
N ILE A 8 4.81 24.68 -14.16
CA ILE A 8 3.63 24.87 -15.02
C ILE A 8 2.58 23.89 -14.52
N ARG A 9 1.52 24.40 -13.89
CA ARG A 9 0.39 23.57 -13.50
C ARG A 9 -0.29 23.14 -14.80
N LYS A 10 -0.17 21.85 -15.13
CA LYS A 10 -0.89 21.22 -16.23
C LYS A 10 -2.36 21.12 -15.82
N HIS A 11 -3.10 22.21 -15.94
CA HIS A 11 -4.54 22.20 -15.78
C HIS A 11 -5.17 21.90 -17.15
N SER A 12 -6.03 20.88 -17.21
CA SER A 12 -6.83 20.58 -18.40
C SER A 12 -8.23 21.19 -18.26
N LYS A 13 -8.86 21.59 -19.37
CA LYS A 13 -10.26 22.06 -19.33
C LYS A 13 -11.21 20.99 -18.76
N VAL A 14 -10.85 19.71 -18.89
CA VAL A 14 -11.59 18.59 -18.29
C VAL A 14 -11.55 18.65 -16.75
N GLU A 15 -10.47 19.14 -16.14
CA GLU A 15 -10.35 19.29 -14.70
C GLU A 15 -10.98 20.59 -14.19
N ASP A 16 -10.82 21.67 -14.96
CA ASP A 16 -11.22 23.01 -14.54
C ASP A 16 -12.69 23.33 -14.83
N GLU A 17 -13.23 22.86 -15.95
CA GLU A 17 -14.55 23.29 -16.47
C GLU A 17 -15.65 22.24 -16.25
N LEU A 18 -15.31 20.97 -16.05
CA LEU A 18 -16.31 19.91 -15.87
C LEU A 18 -16.69 19.69 -14.40
N PRO A 19 -17.99 19.58 -14.09
CA PRO A 19 -18.45 19.11 -12.79
C PRO A 19 -17.88 17.73 -12.43
N PRO A 20 -17.66 17.42 -11.14
CA PRO A 20 -17.08 16.14 -10.71
C PRO A 20 -17.81 14.89 -11.21
N GLU A 21 -19.13 14.95 -11.39
CA GLU A 21 -19.94 13.84 -11.91
C GLU A 21 -19.65 13.60 -13.40
N ILE A 22 -19.65 14.65 -14.22
CA ILE A 22 -19.37 14.56 -15.66
C ILE A 22 -17.91 14.11 -15.89
N ARG A 23 -16.98 14.60 -15.07
CA ARG A 23 -15.58 14.13 -15.13
C ARG A 23 -15.46 12.64 -14.79
N ARG A 24 -16.26 12.12 -13.85
CA ARG A 24 -16.30 10.68 -13.56
C ARG A 24 -16.82 9.86 -14.75
N GLU A 25 -17.81 10.38 -15.48
CA GLU A 25 -18.30 9.74 -16.69
C GLU A 25 -17.23 9.73 -17.79
N VAL A 26 -16.53 10.85 -18.00
CA VAL A 26 -15.37 10.91 -18.93
C VAL A 26 -14.31 9.89 -18.55
N ASN A 27 -13.97 9.76 -17.27
CA ASN A 27 -13.02 8.75 -16.78
C ASN A 27 -13.46 7.32 -17.08
N ARG A 28 -14.76 7.03 -16.91
CA ARG A 28 -15.32 5.72 -17.23
C ARG A 28 -15.20 5.43 -18.73
N LEU A 29 -15.62 6.36 -19.59
CA LEU A 29 -15.54 6.21 -21.06
C LEU A 29 -14.09 6.01 -21.52
N LEU A 30 -13.14 6.76 -20.93
CA LEU A 30 -11.72 6.58 -21.21
C LEU A 30 -11.21 5.17 -20.83
N ILE A 31 -11.67 4.60 -19.72
CA ILE A 31 -11.32 3.24 -19.30
C ILE A 31 -11.98 2.20 -20.23
N GLU A 32 -13.22 2.43 -20.64
CA GLU A 32 -13.98 1.58 -21.57
C GLU A 32 -13.38 1.58 -22.99
N GLY A 33 -12.48 2.53 -23.29
CA GLY A 33 -11.73 2.59 -24.55
C GLY A 33 -12.39 3.46 -25.62
N GLU A 34 -13.37 4.27 -25.24
CA GLU A 34 -14.04 5.22 -26.14
C GLU A 34 -13.04 6.22 -26.75
N THR A 35 -13.28 6.62 -28.00
CA THR A 35 -12.37 7.55 -28.66
C THR A 35 -12.51 8.96 -28.09
N TYR A 36 -11.45 9.76 -28.19
CA TYR A 36 -11.51 11.16 -27.76
C TYR A 36 -12.51 12.00 -28.55
N GLU A 37 -12.88 11.56 -29.76
CA GLU A 37 -13.91 12.19 -30.59
C GLU A 37 -15.29 11.91 -30.01
N ASP A 38 -15.58 10.64 -29.71
CA ASP A 38 -16.86 10.21 -29.13
C ASP A 38 -17.11 10.86 -27.77
N ILE A 39 -16.07 10.97 -26.94
CA ILE A 39 -16.14 11.66 -25.64
C ILE A 39 -16.37 13.16 -25.82
N SER A 40 -15.78 13.78 -26.84
CA SER A 40 -16.02 15.20 -27.16
C SER A 40 -17.48 15.43 -27.54
N ASP A 41 -18.03 14.58 -28.40
CA ASP A 41 -19.42 14.71 -28.83
C ASP A 41 -20.42 14.37 -27.73
N TYR A 42 -20.10 13.40 -26.87
CA TYR A 42 -20.83 13.14 -25.63
C TYR A 42 -20.91 14.38 -24.74
N LEU A 43 -19.78 15.05 -24.51
CA LEU A 43 -19.72 16.25 -23.68
C LEU A 43 -20.50 17.42 -24.31
N LYS A 44 -20.42 17.61 -25.62
CA LYS A 44 -21.23 18.61 -26.33
C LYS A 44 -22.73 18.35 -26.14
N GLY A 45 -23.16 17.09 -26.24
CA GLY A 45 -24.55 16.69 -25.98
C GLY A 45 -25.04 16.97 -24.55
N LYS A 46 -24.10 17.13 -23.61
CA LYS A 46 -24.35 17.51 -22.21
C LYS A 46 -24.19 19.01 -21.94
N GLY A 47 -23.92 19.82 -22.97
CA GLY A 47 -23.74 21.27 -22.85
C GLY A 47 -22.32 21.70 -22.48
N HIS A 48 -21.33 20.81 -22.61
CA HIS A 48 -19.91 21.10 -22.33
C HIS A 48 -19.09 21.08 -23.62
N ASP A 49 -18.58 22.24 -24.05
CA ASP A 49 -17.73 22.34 -25.25
C ASP A 49 -16.26 22.07 -24.91
N ILE A 50 -15.89 20.79 -24.91
CA ILE A 50 -14.52 20.34 -24.67
C ILE A 50 -13.98 19.65 -25.94
N SER A 51 -12.92 20.21 -26.51
CA SER A 51 -12.32 19.65 -27.72
C SER A 51 -11.63 18.30 -27.50
N ARG A 52 -11.62 17.47 -28.55
CA ARG A 52 -10.85 16.22 -28.65
C ARG A 52 -9.41 16.36 -28.13
N SER A 53 -8.70 17.42 -28.50
CA SER A 53 -7.32 17.66 -28.07
C SER A 53 -7.20 17.93 -26.57
N SER A 54 -8.21 18.53 -25.95
CA SER A 54 -8.27 18.73 -24.50
C SER A 54 -8.46 17.39 -23.78
N ILE A 55 -9.38 16.57 -24.28
CA ILE A 55 -9.63 15.21 -23.78
C ILE A 55 -8.38 14.35 -23.93
N GLY A 56 -7.70 14.40 -25.08
CA GLY A 56 -6.50 13.60 -25.32
C GLY A 56 -5.34 13.92 -24.37
N ARG A 57 -5.16 15.20 -23.99
CA ARG A 57 -4.16 15.58 -22.98
C ARG A 57 -4.51 15.03 -21.60
N TYR A 58 -5.76 15.24 -21.19
CA TYR A 58 -6.28 14.73 -19.92
C TYR A 58 -6.22 13.20 -19.85
N GLY A 59 -6.81 12.54 -20.85
CA GLY A 59 -6.92 11.09 -20.95
C GLY A 59 -5.58 10.40 -20.99
N LYS A 60 -4.56 10.98 -21.62
CA LYS A 60 -3.19 10.43 -21.56
C LYS A 60 -2.67 10.35 -20.13
N ASP A 61 -2.77 11.43 -19.36
CA ASP A 61 -2.25 11.48 -18.00
C ASP A 61 -3.11 10.60 -17.06
N PHE A 62 -4.44 10.66 -17.20
CA PHE A 62 -5.38 9.82 -16.47
C PHE A 62 -5.17 8.32 -16.73
N LEU A 63 -5.10 7.88 -17.99
CA LEU A 63 -4.92 6.47 -18.33
C LEU A 63 -3.55 5.94 -17.91
N ASN A 64 -2.52 6.79 -17.93
CA ASN A 64 -1.22 6.41 -17.39
C ASN A 64 -1.26 6.19 -15.88
N GLU A 65 -1.98 7.04 -15.13
CA GLU A 65 -2.19 6.84 -13.69
C GLU A 65 -3.04 5.59 -13.42
N TYR A 66 -4.13 5.40 -14.17
CA TYR A 66 -4.99 4.22 -14.06
C TYR A 66 -4.20 2.93 -14.30
N ARG A 67 -3.34 2.87 -15.32
CA ARG A 67 -2.44 1.72 -15.57
C ARG A 67 -1.46 1.50 -14.42
N ARG A 68 -0.90 2.57 -13.83
CA ARG A 68 -0.03 2.44 -12.65
C ARG A 68 -0.80 1.82 -11.49
N LEU A 69 -2.04 2.23 -11.24
CA LEU A 69 -2.89 1.68 -10.19
C LEU A 69 -3.21 0.20 -10.44
N LEU A 70 -3.53 -0.20 -11.66
CA LEU A 70 -3.75 -1.62 -11.99
C LEU A 70 -2.51 -2.48 -11.71
N VAL A 71 -1.33 -1.98 -12.07
CA VAL A 71 -0.06 -2.66 -11.77
C VAL A 71 0.20 -2.76 -10.27
N ILE A 72 -0.15 -1.73 -9.50
CA ILE A 72 -0.04 -1.75 -8.04
C ILE A 72 -1.02 -2.76 -7.45
N GLU A 73 -2.28 -2.76 -7.89
CA GLU A 73 -3.31 -3.69 -7.42
C GLU A 73 -2.92 -5.16 -7.68
N ASP A 74 -2.44 -5.46 -8.89
CA ASP A 74 -1.99 -6.80 -9.26
C ASP A 74 -0.81 -7.26 -8.40
N LYS A 75 0.19 -6.37 -8.20
CA LYS A 75 1.31 -6.63 -7.30
C LYS A 75 0.84 -6.83 -5.86
N SER A 76 -0.12 -6.05 -5.38
CA SER A 76 -0.67 -6.22 -4.04
C SER A 76 -1.37 -7.57 -3.89
N LYS A 77 -2.14 -8.03 -4.88
CA LYS A 77 -2.78 -9.35 -4.87
C LYS A 77 -1.76 -10.49 -4.80
N ILE A 78 -0.69 -10.41 -5.60
CA ILE A 78 0.42 -11.38 -5.57
C ILE A 78 1.06 -11.40 -4.18
N LEU A 79 1.40 -10.23 -3.64
CA LEU A 79 2.05 -10.14 -2.34
C LEU A 79 1.16 -10.61 -1.18
N VAL A 80 -0.16 -10.34 -1.21
CA VAL A 80 -1.13 -10.89 -0.23
C VAL A 80 -1.18 -12.41 -0.33
N SER A 81 -1.20 -12.96 -1.55
CA SER A 81 -1.23 -14.41 -1.76
C SER A 81 0.05 -15.09 -1.26
N GLU A 82 1.22 -14.51 -1.54
CA GLU A 82 2.51 -15.01 -1.03
C GLU A 82 2.61 -14.92 0.50
N ALA A 83 1.98 -13.91 1.10
CA ALA A 83 1.87 -13.73 2.54
C ALA A 83 0.81 -14.63 3.21
N GLY A 84 0.18 -15.55 2.47
CA GLY A 84 -0.85 -16.45 3.00
C GLY A 84 -2.14 -15.74 3.41
N GLY A 85 -2.43 -14.56 2.85
CA GLY A 85 -3.59 -13.74 3.21
C GLY A 85 -3.42 -12.93 4.49
N ASP A 86 -2.27 -13.01 5.16
CA ASP A 86 -1.99 -12.25 6.37
C ASP A 86 -1.43 -10.87 6.01
N GLY A 87 -2.26 -9.83 6.20
CA GLY A 87 -1.88 -8.44 5.98
C GLY A 87 -0.68 -7.98 6.81
N MET A 88 -0.42 -8.62 7.95
CA MET A 88 0.74 -8.33 8.81
C MET A 88 2.03 -8.91 8.23
N ILE A 89 1.98 -10.12 7.66
CA ILE A 89 3.11 -10.72 6.93
C ILE A 89 3.45 -9.88 5.70
N LEU A 90 2.43 -9.40 4.99
CA LEU A 90 2.59 -8.50 3.85
C LEU A 90 3.28 -7.18 4.24
N GLU A 91 2.79 -6.51 5.29
CA GLU A 91 3.35 -5.25 5.77
C GLU A 91 4.83 -5.42 6.17
N GLU A 92 5.16 -6.53 6.82
CA GLU A 92 6.54 -6.90 7.16
C GLU A 92 7.40 -7.13 5.91
N ALA A 93 6.90 -7.82 4.89
CA ALA A 93 7.62 -8.07 3.64
C ALA A 93 7.89 -6.76 2.86
N VAL A 94 6.91 -5.85 2.81
CA VAL A 94 7.05 -4.53 2.18
C VAL A 94 8.10 -3.70 2.92
N ALA A 95 8.06 -3.69 4.25
CA ALA A 95 9.05 -3.00 5.07
C ALA A 95 10.47 -3.53 4.83
N LYS A 96 10.65 -4.86 4.79
CA LYS A 96 11.95 -5.50 4.50
C LYS A 96 12.45 -5.16 3.10
N LYS A 97 11.58 -5.20 2.09
CA LYS A 97 11.93 -4.87 0.70
C LYS A 97 12.32 -3.39 0.54
N MET A 98 11.62 -2.49 1.22
CA MET A 98 11.98 -1.07 1.26
C MET A 98 13.35 -0.87 1.92
N ALA A 99 13.59 -1.52 3.06
CA ALA A 99 14.90 -1.47 3.72
C ALA A 99 16.03 -1.99 2.80
N ALA A 100 15.81 -3.08 2.08
CA ALA A 100 16.79 -3.63 1.12
C ALA A 100 17.10 -2.64 -0.02
N LYS A 101 16.07 -2.05 -0.65
CA LYS A 101 16.25 -1.02 -1.68
C LYS A 101 16.98 0.22 -1.16
N LEU A 102 16.69 0.63 0.07
CA LEU A 102 17.39 1.72 0.71
C LEU A 102 18.86 1.36 0.97
N MET A 103 19.16 0.14 1.40
CA MET A 103 20.54 -0.33 1.54
C MET A 103 21.28 -0.35 0.21
N GLU A 104 20.65 -0.86 -0.87
CA GLU A 104 21.22 -0.81 -2.22
C GLU A 104 21.57 0.64 -2.62
N LEU A 105 20.67 1.58 -2.35
CA LEU A 105 20.89 3.01 -2.60
C LEU A 105 22.04 3.60 -1.78
N LEU A 106 22.23 3.14 -0.54
CA LEU A 106 23.33 3.56 0.33
C LEU A 106 24.69 2.98 -0.11
N LEU A 107 24.67 1.81 -0.75
CA LEU A 107 25.87 1.11 -1.24
C LEU A 107 26.31 1.59 -2.64
N ASP A 108 25.43 2.26 -3.37
CA ASP A 108 25.75 2.84 -4.67
C ASP A 108 26.67 4.06 -4.50
N GLU A 109 27.92 3.93 -4.97
CA GLU A 109 28.99 4.94 -4.83
C GLU A 109 28.65 6.29 -5.52
N GLY A 110 27.60 6.34 -6.34
CA GLY A 110 27.12 7.55 -6.99
C GLY A 110 26.23 8.46 -6.13
N ILE A 111 25.79 8.01 -4.95
CA ILE A 111 24.81 8.74 -4.13
C ILE A 111 25.46 9.26 -2.85
N ASP A 112 25.58 10.60 -2.77
CA ASP A 112 25.95 11.27 -1.53
C ASP A 112 24.76 11.30 -0.57
N ILE A 113 24.67 10.28 0.28
CA ILE A 113 23.58 10.09 1.25
C ILE A 113 23.49 11.24 2.26
N SER A 114 24.58 11.98 2.49
CA SER A 114 24.59 13.15 3.37
C SER A 114 23.71 14.28 2.83
N LYS A 115 23.48 14.30 1.52
CA LYS A 115 22.58 15.24 0.83
C LYS A 115 21.12 14.77 0.80
N THR A 116 20.81 13.61 1.38
CA THR A 116 19.45 13.06 1.47
C THR A 116 19.02 12.75 2.91
N PRO A 117 19.03 13.73 3.83
CA PRO A 117 18.73 13.53 5.25
C PRO A 117 17.33 12.96 5.51
N ARG A 118 16.37 13.23 4.60
CA ARG A 118 15.02 12.66 4.68
C ARG A 118 15.03 11.13 4.53
N ILE A 119 15.82 10.60 3.60
CA ILE A 119 15.96 9.16 3.36
C ILE A 119 16.55 8.47 4.60
N ILE A 120 17.59 9.06 5.20
CA ILE A 120 18.20 8.56 6.44
C ILE A 120 17.15 8.55 7.57
N SER A 121 16.38 9.63 7.72
CA SER A 121 15.34 9.73 8.76
C SER A 121 14.20 8.73 8.57
N ASP A 122 13.77 8.49 7.33
CA ASP A 122 12.70 7.56 7.01
C ASP A 122 13.18 6.10 7.16
N PHE A 123 14.44 5.82 6.83
CA PHE A 123 15.08 4.53 7.13
C PHE A 123 15.14 4.25 8.63
N ALA A 124 15.57 5.23 9.44
CA ALA A 124 15.61 5.08 10.89
C ALA A 124 14.22 4.78 11.48
N LYS A 125 13.18 5.48 11.03
CA LYS A 125 11.78 5.21 11.44
C LYS A 125 11.32 3.81 11.04
N LEU A 126 11.67 3.35 9.84
CA LEU A 126 11.34 2.01 9.37
C LEU A 126 12.00 0.91 10.24
N GLN A 127 13.27 1.12 10.63
CA GLN A 127 13.97 0.23 11.54
C GLN A 127 13.32 0.24 12.94
N SER A 128 13.01 1.42 13.49
CA SER A 128 12.31 1.52 14.77
C SER A 128 10.95 0.82 14.75
N SER A 129 10.16 1.01 13.68
CA SER A 129 8.87 0.33 13.50
C SER A 129 9.03 -1.19 13.46
N THR A 130 10.06 -1.70 12.78
CA THR A 130 10.38 -3.14 12.75
C THR A 130 10.69 -3.67 14.14
N VAL A 131 11.54 -2.97 14.91
CA VAL A 131 11.88 -3.34 16.29
C VAL A 131 10.63 -3.32 17.18
N THR A 132 9.77 -2.30 17.07
CA THR A 132 8.52 -2.22 17.82
C THR A 132 7.59 -3.39 17.49
N ARG A 133 7.45 -3.75 16.21
CA ARG A 133 6.61 -4.89 15.78
C ARG A 133 7.13 -6.20 16.36
N GLU A 134 8.44 -6.46 16.29
CA GLU A 134 9.04 -7.66 16.89
C GLU A 134 8.87 -7.71 18.41
N ARG A 135 9.01 -6.56 19.08
CA ARG A 135 8.73 -6.45 20.52
C ARG A 135 7.27 -6.78 20.83
N LEU A 136 6.31 -6.23 20.09
CA LEU A 136 4.88 -6.50 20.28
C LEU A 136 4.54 -7.97 20.04
N LYS A 137 5.11 -8.60 19.02
CA LYS A 137 4.98 -10.05 18.78
C LYS A 137 5.49 -10.84 19.98
N GLY A 138 6.68 -10.52 20.50
CA GLY A 138 7.25 -11.17 21.67
C GLY A 138 6.42 -10.96 22.94
N ASP A 139 5.91 -9.74 23.17
CA ASP A 139 5.04 -9.43 24.31
C ASP A 139 3.70 -10.21 24.22
N PHE A 140 3.14 -10.34 23.01
CA PHE A 140 1.94 -11.15 22.77
C PHE A 140 2.20 -12.64 23.00
N GLN A 141 3.31 -13.18 22.48
CA GLN A 141 3.72 -14.57 22.71
C GLN A 141 3.86 -14.88 24.21
N LYS A 142 4.57 -14.04 24.96
CA LYS A 142 4.72 -14.20 26.42
C LYS A 142 3.37 -14.18 27.14
N LYS A 143 2.45 -13.31 26.72
CA LYS A 143 1.10 -13.23 27.31
C LYS A 143 0.29 -14.49 26.98
N ALA A 144 0.40 -15.00 25.77
CA ALA A 144 -0.25 -16.24 25.34
C ALA A 144 0.30 -17.44 26.13
N GLU A 145 1.63 -17.56 26.27
CA GLU A 145 2.30 -18.59 27.08
C GLU A 145 1.84 -18.54 28.53
N LYS A 146 1.87 -17.36 29.16
CA LYS A 146 1.40 -17.19 30.54
C LYS A 146 -0.06 -17.60 30.70
N THR A 147 -0.92 -17.19 29.76
CA THR A 147 -2.35 -17.55 29.78
C THR A 147 -2.54 -19.07 29.63
N ALA A 148 -1.78 -19.70 28.72
CA ALA A 148 -1.81 -21.15 28.54
C ALA A 148 -1.37 -21.88 29.81
N ASP A 149 -0.29 -21.44 30.45
CA ASP A 149 0.22 -22.02 31.68
C ASP A 149 -0.76 -21.86 32.85
N ASP A 150 -1.42 -20.70 32.97
CA ASP A 150 -2.44 -20.44 34.00
C ASP A 150 -3.68 -21.34 33.81
N ILE A 151 -4.14 -21.53 32.55
CA ILE A 151 -5.24 -22.44 32.24
C ILE A 151 -4.86 -23.89 32.56
N VAL A 152 -3.67 -24.34 32.14
CA VAL A 152 -3.13 -25.68 32.43
C VAL A 152 -3.09 -25.94 33.93
N ARG A 153 -2.63 -24.98 34.73
CA ARG A 153 -2.62 -25.08 36.19
C ARG A 153 -4.02 -25.18 36.77
N SER A 154 -5.00 -24.44 36.23
CA SER A 154 -6.40 -24.52 36.69
C SER A 154 -6.98 -25.90 36.40
N VAL A 155 -6.90 -26.38 35.16
CA VAL A 155 -7.53 -27.65 34.78
C VAL A 155 -6.88 -28.87 35.43
N LYS A 156 -5.57 -28.82 35.73
CA LYS A 156 -4.90 -29.87 36.52
C LYS A 156 -5.42 -29.92 37.96
N LYS A 157 -5.73 -28.77 38.58
CA LYS A 157 -6.34 -28.73 39.91
C LYS A 157 -7.75 -29.35 39.92
N ASP A 158 -8.46 -29.22 38.80
CA ASP A 158 -9.80 -29.80 38.60
C ASP A 158 -9.76 -31.30 38.23
N GLY A 159 -8.58 -31.95 38.28
CA GLY A 159 -8.44 -33.40 38.11
C GLY A 159 -8.18 -33.87 36.67
N LEU A 160 -7.85 -32.97 35.75
CA LEU A 160 -7.53 -33.33 34.37
C LEU A 160 -6.13 -33.98 34.25
N SER A 161 -5.99 -34.98 33.38
CA SER A 161 -4.71 -35.66 33.15
C SER A 161 -3.67 -34.76 32.49
N GLU A 162 -2.39 -35.05 32.75
CA GLU A 162 -1.23 -34.33 32.20
C GLU A 162 -1.29 -34.23 30.67
N GLU A 163 -1.61 -35.34 30.00
CA GLU A 163 -1.72 -35.41 28.54
C GLU A 163 -2.81 -34.48 27.99
N LYS A 164 -3.97 -34.41 28.64
CA LYS A 164 -5.07 -33.52 28.21
C LYS A 164 -4.73 -32.06 28.46
N ALA A 165 -4.04 -31.75 29.56
CA ALA A 165 -3.60 -30.40 29.86
C ALA A 165 -2.57 -29.91 28.83
N GLU A 166 -1.63 -30.77 28.42
CA GLU A 166 -0.66 -30.45 27.38
C GLU A 166 -1.33 -30.27 26.00
N GLN A 167 -2.34 -31.08 25.67
CA GLN A 167 -3.14 -30.88 24.46
C GLN A 167 -3.86 -29.52 24.45
N ILE A 168 -4.40 -29.09 25.60
CA ILE A 168 -5.03 -27.77 25.74
C ILE A 168 -3.98 -26.66 25.54
N ARG A 169 -2.80 -26.80 26.16
CA ARG A 169 -1.69 -25.86 26.02
C ARG A 169 -1.28 -25.67 24.56
N LYS A 170 -1.06 -26.77 23.84
CA LYS A 170 -0.70 -26.78 22.41
C LYS A 170 -1.75 -26.09 21.55
N LYS A 171 -3.04 -26.38 21.79
CA LYS A 171 -4.14 -25.70 21.10
C LYS A 171 -4.18 -24.19 21.36
N ILE A 172 -3.97 -23.75 22.60
CA ILE A 172 -3.95 -22.31 22.94
C ILE A 172 -2.80 -21.58 22.23
N LEU A 173 -1.65 -22.23 22.13
CA LEU A 173 -0.47 -21.65 21.47
C LEU A 173 -0.48 -21.81 19.94
N GLY A 174 -1.49 -22.48 19.38
CA GLY A 174 -1.55 -22.77 17.94
C GLY A 174 -0.43 -23.70 17.45
N ILE A 175 0.18 -24.48 18.35
CA ILE A 175 1.21 -25.47 18.04
C ILE A 175 0.49 -26.80 17.76
N VAL A 176 0.58 -27.30 16.53
CA VAL A 176 0.03 -28.61 16.14
C VAL A 176 1.01 -29.71 16.50
#